data_AF-A0A8J7N3I4-F1
#
_entry.id   AF-A0A8J7N3I4-F1
#
_cell.length_a   1.000
_cell.length_b   1.000
_cell.length_c   1.000
_cell.angle_alpha   90.00
_cell.angle_beta   90.00
_cell.angle_gamma   90.00
#
_symmetry.space_group_name_H-M   'P 1'
#
loop_
_entity.id
_entity.type
_entity.pdbx_description
1 polymer ?
#
loop_
_entity_poly.entity_id
_entity_poly.type
_entity_poly.pdbx_seq_one_letter_code
_entity_poly.pdbx_strand_id
1 'polypeptide(L)'
;LLTLRALRHLQEADLIVCDPLVAPGILELARRDAERAFVGSKSDPAPSTPAAVSELLVTAALRGRRVVRLMSRSPRAHAHRDEALAAARAAGVPVEIVPGVMAAGNDTDPPSGP
;
A
#
# COMPACT_ATOMS: atom_id res chain seq x y z
N LEU A 1 -13.11 4.57 -2.63
CA LEU A 1 -13.67 3.61 -3.62
C LEU A 1 -12.50 2.94 -4.34
N LEU A 2 -12.63 1.67 -4.73
CA LEU A 2 -11.54 0.91 -5.37
C LEU A 2 -11.72 0.91 -6.90
N THR A 3 -10.64 1.04 -7.67
CA THR A 3 -10.72 0.85 -9.13
C THR A 3 -10.80 -0.63 -9.47
N LEU A 4 -11.39 -0.99 -10.62
CA LEU A 4 -11.36 -2.37 -11.14
C LEU A 4 -9.91 -2.87 -11.30
N ARG A 5 -8.98 -1.98 -11.65
CA ARG A 5 -7.56 -2.30 -11.73
C ARG A 5 -6.99 -2.70 -10.37
N ALA A 6 -7.21 -1.88 -9.34
CA ALA A 6 -6.77 -2.19 -7.98
C ALA A 6 -7.37 -3.51 -7.48
N LEU A 7 -8.64 -3.79 -7.82
CA LEU A 7 -9.30 -5.05 -7.44
C LEU A 7 -8.58 -6.26 -8.04
N ARG A 8 -8.23 -6.19 -9.33
CA ARG A 8 -7.48 -7.26 -10.01
C ARG A 8 -6.13 -7.50 -9.35
N HIS A 9 -5.38 -6.45 -9.02
CA HIS A 9 -4.11 -6.61 -8.30
C HIS A 9 -4.31 -7.27 -6.92
N LEU A 10 -5.37 -6.92 -6.18
CA LEU A 10 -5.68 -7.55 -4.90
C LEU A 10 -6.07 -9.03 -5.01
N GLN A 11 -6.72 -9.42 -6.10
CA GLN A 11 -7.09 -10.82 -6.38
C GLN A 11 -5.91 -11.67 -6.85
N GLU A 12 -4.87 -11.03 -7.37
CA GLU A 12 -3.65 -11.70 -7.85
C GLU A 12 -2.49 -11.62 -6.84
N ALA A 13 -2.65 -10.88 -5.73
CA ALA A 13 -1.60 -10.66 -4.75
C ALA A 13 -1.27 -11.90 -3.92
N ASP A 14 0.02 -12.12 -3.68
CA ASP A 14 0.53 -13.09 -2.70
C ASP A 14 0.73 -12.47 -1.32
N LEU A 15 1.09 -11.18 -1.27
CA LEU A 15 1.27 -10.40 -0.05
C LEU A 15 0.53 -9.08 -0.19
N ILE A 16 -0.28 -8.76 0.82
CA ILE A 16 -0.98 -7.49 0.92
C ILE A 16 -0.50 -6.77 2.17
N VAL A 17 0.23 -5.67 1.95
CA VAL A 17 0.70 -4.78 3.01
C VAL A 17 -0.32 -3.66 3.19
N CYS A 18 -0.91 -3.55 4.37
CA CYS A 18 -2.03 -2.64 4.64
C CYS A 18 -1.64 -1.57 5.65
N ASP A 19 -1.84 -0.30 5.29
CA ASP A 19 -1.76 0.81 6.24
C ASP A 19 -2.98 0.79 7.21
N PRO A 20 -2.88 1.37 8.42
CA PRO A 20 -3.91 1.24 9.47
C PRO A 20 -5.26 1.88 9.13
N LEU A 21 -5.28 2.87 8.22
CA LEU A 21 -6.51 3.61 7.86
C LEU A 21 -7.28 2.97 6.68
N VAL A 22 -6.82 1.82 6.18
CA VAL A 22 -7.52 1.09 5.11
C VAL A 22 -8.73 0.36 5.68
N ALA A 23 -9.90 0.55 5.05
CA ALA A 23 -11.13 -0.08 5.49
C ALA A 23 -11.04 -1.62 5.39
N PRO A 24 -11.41 -2.38 6.45
CA PRO A 24 -11.29 -3.85 6.46
C PRO A 24 -12.01 -4.55 5.31
N GLY A 25 -13.18 -4.02 4.89
CA GLY A 25 -13.97 -4.59 3.79
C GLY A 25 -13.25 -4.62 2.44
N ILE A 26 -12.20 -3.81 2.23
CA ILE A 26 -11.38 -3.92 1.01
C ILE A 26 -10.61 -5.25 0.99
N LEU A 27 -10.18 -5.73 2.16
CA LEU A 27 -9.42 -6.98 2.28
C LEU A 27 -10.30 -8.22 2.11
N GLU A 28 -11.62 -8.09 2.23
CA GLU A 28 -12.57 -9.16 1.90
C GLU A 28 -12.65 -9.42 0.40
N LEU A 29 -12.31 -8.43 -0.42
CA LEU A 29 -12.31 -8.53 -1.89
C LEU A 29 -11.00 -9.11 -2.46
N ALA A 30 -9.97 -9.22 -1.62
CA ALA A 30 -8.68 -9.74 -1.98
C ALA A 30 -8.68 -11.27 -2.16
N ARG A 31 -7.61 -11.82 -2.73
CA ARG A 31 -7.40 -13.28 -2.77
C ARG A 31 -7.49 -13.86 -1.36
N ARG A 32 -8.20 -14.98 -1.21
CA ARG A 32 -8.37 -15.65 0.09
C ARG A 32 -7.05 -16.12 0.70
N ASP A 33 -6.16 -16.62 -0.15
CA ASP A 33 -4.84 -17.15 0.25
C ASP A 33 -3.72 -16.10 0.16
N ALA A 34 -4.06 -14.81 0.10
CA ALA A 34 -3.06 -13.75 0.21
C ALA A 34 -2.65 -13.58 1.67
N GLU A 35 -1.34 -13.57 1.93
CA GLU A 35 -0.81 -13.16 3.22
C GLU A 35 -1.08 -11.68 3.44
N ARG A 36 -1.36 -11.28 4.69
CA ARG A 36 -1.70 -9.90 5.06
C ARG A 36 -0.73 -9.43 6.14
N ALA A 37 -0.12 -8.27 5.91
CA ALA A 37 0.75 -7.62 6.89
C ALA A 37 0.20 -6.21 7.19
N PHE A 38 -0.14 -5.93 8.44
CA PHE A 38 -0.69 -4.64 8.85
C PHE A 38 0.40 -3.73 9.43
N VAL A 39 0.94 -2.87 8.58
CA VAL A 39 2.07 -2.00 8.96
C VAL A 39 1.59 -0.80 9.77
N GLY A 40 2.38 -0.38 10.76
CA GLY A 40 2.08 0.80 11.57
C GLY A 40 1.00 0.61 12.64
N SER A 41 0.46 -0.60 12.82
CA SER A 41 -0.27 -0.96 14.03
C SER A 41 0.71 -1.23 15.17
N LYS A 42 0.45 -0.68 16.37
CA LYS A 42 1.25 -0.99 17.57
C LYS A 42 1.04 -2.42 18.07
N SER A 43 0.01 -3.10 17.59
CA SER A 43 -0.42 -4.41 18.08
C SER A 43 -0.08 -5.57 17.14
N ASP A 44 0.54 -5.27 15.99
CA ASP A 44 0.91 -6.28 14.99
C ASP A 44 2.43 -6.45 14.96
N PRO A 45 2.98 -7.68 14.86
CA PRO A 45 4.41 -7.92 14.65
C PRO A 45 4.96 -7.34 13.34
N ALA A 46 4.11 -6.84 12.44
CA ALA A 46 4.49 -6.23 11.18
C ALA A 46 5.34 -4.93 11.35
N PRO A 47 6.22 -4.63 10.38
CA PRO A 47 7.11 -3.48 10.45
C PRO A 47 6.35 -2.16 10.49
N SER A 48 6.85 -1.21 11.28
CA SER A 48 6.21 0.10 11.50
C SER A 48 7.06 1.29 11.05
N THR A 49 8.35 1.07 10.77
CA THR A 49 9.26 2.11 10.26
C THR A 49 9.26 2.12 8.73
N PRO A 50 9.45 3.29 8.08
CA PRO A 50 9.56 3.39 6.62
C PRO A 50 10.56 2.40 6.00
N ALA A 51 11.75 2.28 6.60
CA ALA A 51 12.81 1.39 6.14
C ALA A 51 12.39 -0.07 6.20
N ALA A 52 11.81 -0.52 7.33
CA ALA A 52 11.39 -1.90 7.50
C ALA A 52 10.20 -2.27 6.61
N VAL A 53 9.27 -1.33 6.37
CA VAL A 53 8.18 -1.53 5.39
C VAL A 53 8.75 -1.65 3.98
N SER A 54 9.71 -0.80 3.61
CA SER A 54 10.37 -0.84 2.30
C SER A 54 11.12 -2.16 2.10
N GLU A 55 11.86 -2.61 3.12
CA GLU A 55 12.57 -3.89 3.13
C GLU A 55 11.61 -5.07 2.96
N LEU A 56 10.48 -5.09 3.67
CA LEU A 56 9.46 -6.12 3.52
C LEU A 56 8.95 -6.20 2.07
N LEU A 57 8.60 -5.05 1.48
CA LEU A 57 8.05 -4.98 0.13
C LEU A 57 9.06 -5.49 -0.91
N VAL A 58 10.30 -4.99 -0.84
CA VAL A 58 11.37 -5.35 -1.78
C VAL A 58 11.75 -6.82 -1.61
N THR A 59 11.95 -7.29 -0.38
CA THR A 59 12.32 -8.69 -0.11
C THR A 59 11.25 -9.67 -0.60
N ALA A 60 9.97 -9.36 -0.35
CA ALA A 60 8.88 -10.20 -0.84
C ALA A 60 8.83 -10.22 -2.38
N ALA A 61 9.00 -9.07 -3.03
CA ALA A 61 9.02 -8.97 -4.49
C ALA A 61 10.21 -9.73 -5.11
N LEU A 62 11.41 -9.62 -4.52
CA LEU A 62 12.61 -10.36 -4.96
C LEU A 62 12.47 -11.88 -4.80
N ARG A 63 11.61 -12.34 -3.90
CA ARG A 63 11.25 -13.77 -3.77
C ARG A 63 10.22 -14.22 -4.82
N GLY A 64 9.90 -13.37 -5.80
CA GLY A 64 8.94 -13.66 -6.86
C GLY A 64 7.47 -13.51 -6.45
N ARG A 65 7.19 -12.94 -5.27
CA ARG A 65 5.82 -12.73 -4.81
C ARG A 65 5.20 -11.51 -5.46
N ARG A 66 3.91 -11.58 -5.75
CA ARG A 66 3.10 -10.43 -6.17
C ARG A 66 2.71 -9.63 -4.93
N VAL A 67 3.36 -8.49 -4.73
CA VAL A 67 3.15 -7.66 -3.54
C VAL A 67 2.25 -6.47 -3.87
N VAL A 68 1.20 -6.28 -3.09
CA VAL A 68 0.32 -5.10 -3.15
C VAL A 68 0.41 -4.35 -1.84
N ARG A 69 0.67 -3.05 -1.91
CA ARG A 69 0.56 -2.15 -0.76
C ARG A 69 -0.70 -1.30 -0.87
N LEU A 70 -1.61 -1.45 0.08
CA LEU A 70 -2.78 -0.59 0.23
C LEU A 70 -2.43 0.58 1.14
N MET A 71 -2.45 1.78 0.56
CA MET A 71 -2.01 3.00 1.22
C MET A 71 -3.18 3.92 1.52
N SER A 72 -3.11 4.58 2.67
CA SER A 72 -4.00 5.71 2.98
C SER A 72 -3.53 6.99 2.26
N ARG A 73 -4.39 8.00 2.16
CA ARG A 73 -4.02 9.33 1.61
C ARG A 73 -3.29 10.23 2.61
N SER A 74 -2.82 9.69 3.74
CA SER A 74 -2.14 10.51 4.74
C SER A 74 -0.77 11.00 4.22
N PRO A 75 -0.32 12.21 4.58
CA PRO A 75 1.02 12.70 4.23
C PRO A 75 2.13 11.72 4.66
N ARG A 76 1.92 11.07 5.81
CA ARG A 76 2.81 10.02 6.31
C ARG A 76 2.90 8.84 5.34
N ALA A 77 1.77 8.33 4.85
CA ALA A 77 1.75 7.26 3.88
C ALA A 77 2.47 7.67 2.58
N HIS A 78 2.26 8.89 2.09
CA HIS A 78 2.99 9.42 0.93
C HIS A 78 4.52 9.40 1.13
N ALA A 79 5.03 9.86 2.27
CA ALA A 79 6.47 9.78 2.55
C ALA A 79 6.98 8.33 2.56
N HIS A 80 6.23 7.40 3.17
CA HIS A 80 6.62 5.98 3.20
C HIS A 80 6.51 5.32 1.81
N ARG A 81 5.67 5.85 0.91
CA ARG A 81 5.60 5.41 -0.49
C ARG A 81 6.87 5.76 -1.22
N ASP A 82 7.32 7.00 -1.07
CA ASP A 82 8.44 7.53 -1.85
C ASP A 82 9.76 6.82 -1.47
N GLU A 83 9.93 6.51 -0.19
CA GLU A 83 11.03 5.67 0.30
C GLU A 83 10.96 4.25 -0.25
N ALA A 84 9.79 3.61 -0.22
CA ALA A 84 9.61 2.27 -0.78
C ALA A 84 9.87 2.24 -2.30
N LEU A 85 9.46 3.28 -3.03
CA LEU A 85 9.74 3.43 -4.46
C LEU A 85 11.24 3.59 -4.73
N ALA A 86 11.95 4.34 -3.89
CA ALA A 86 13.41 4.48 -3.99
C ALA A 86 14.11 3.14 -3.74
N ALA A 87 13.71 2.41 -2.69
CA ALA A 87 14.23 1.08 -2.38
C ALA A 87 13.97 0.07 -3.50
N ALA A 88 12.74 0.03 -4.04
CA ALA A 88 12.37 -0.85 -5.14
C ALA A 88 13.19 -0.55 -6.42
N ARG A 89 13.38 0.74 -6.75
CA ARG A 89 14.25 1.14 -7.86
C ARG A 89 15.70 0.69 -7.65
N ALA A 90 16.25 0.88 -6.46
CA ALA A 90 17.61 0.46 -6.13
C ALA A 90 17.79 -1.06 -6.25
N ALA A 91 16.74 -1.83 -5.94
CA ALA A 91 16.73 -3.29 -6.04
C ALA A 91 16.31 -3.84 -7.42
N GLY A 92 16.00 -2.98 -8.40
CA GLY A 92 15.54 -3.41 -9.73
C GLY A 92 14.13 -4.04 -9.73
N VAL A 93 13.33 -3.79 -8.71
CA VAL A 93 11.96 -4.31 -8.59
C VAL A 93 11.00 -3.41 -9.39
N PRO A 94 10.23 -3.96 -10.37
CA PRO A 94 9.24 -3.19 -11.09
C PRO A 94 8.07 -2.80 -10.18
N VAL A 95 7.64 -1.55 -10.24
CA VAL A 95 6.53 -1.02 -9.43
C VAL A 95 5.53 -0.30 -10.33
N GLU A 96 4.25 -0.55 -10.08
CA GLU A 96 3.12 0.17 -10.66
C GLU A 96 2.34 0.90 -9.57
N ILE A 97 1.97 2.15 -9.84
CA ILE A 97 1.09 2.93 -8.94
C ILE A 97 -0.31 2.93 -9.53
N VAL A 98 -1.27 2.36 -8.79
CA VAL A 98 -2.68 2.36 -9.17
C VAL A 98 -3.44 3.38 -8.33
N PRO A 99 -3.94 4.47 -8.92
CA PRO A 99 -4.73 5.45 -8.16
C PRO A 99 -6.06 4.83 -7.71
N GLY A 100 -6.45 5.13 -6.47
CA GLY A 100 -7.78 4.80 -5.95
C GLY A 100 -8.86 5.76 -6.46
N VAL A 101 -10.12 5.36 -6.38
CA VAL A 101 -11.25 6.24 -6.71
C VAL A 101 -11.66 7.03 -5.46
N MET A 102 -11.75 8.36 -5.60
CA MET A 102 -12.28 9.23 -4.56
C MET A 102 -13.78 8.97 -4.40
N ALA A 103 -14.29 8.87 -3.17
CA ALA A 103 -15.70 9.17 -2.98
C ALA A 103 -15.85 10.67 -3.19
N ALA A 104 -16.78 11.13 -4.04
CA ALA A 104 -17.07 12.56 -4.17
C ALA A 104 -17.65 13.03 -2.83
N GLY A 105 -16.81 13.64 -1.99
CA GLY A 105 -17.15 13.97 -0.60
C GLY A 105 -16.04 14.75 0.08
N ASN A 106 -16.11 16.07 -0.09
CA ASN A 106 -15.37 17.11 0.63
C ASN A 106 -13.86 17.20 0.38
N ASP A 107 -13.49 17.65 -0.83
CA ASP A 107 -12.26 18.43 -1.02
C ASP A 107 -12.43 19.79 -0.33
N THR A 108 -12.05 19.87 0.94
CA THR A 108 -11.55 21.11 1.53
C THR A 108 -10.06 20.94 1.75
N ASP A 109 -9.30 20.90 0.65
CA ASP A 109 -7.98 21.50 0.68
C ASP A 109 -8.23 23.01 0.47
N PRO A 110 -7.93 23.89 1.44
CA PRO A 110 -7.89 25.31 1.14
C PRO A 110 -6.83 25.54 0.05
N PRO A 111 -7.05 26.46 -0.91
CA PRO A 111 -6.00 26.82 -1.84
C PRO A 111 -4.79 27.29 -1.04
N SER A 112 -3.67 26.56 -1.16
CA SER A 112 -2.36 27.10 -0.82
C SER A 112 -2.27 28.47 -1.51
N GLY A 113 -2.14 29.51 -0.68
CA GLY A 113 -2.58 30.88 -0.94
C GLY A 113 -1.88 31.67 -2.06
N PRO A 114 -1.99 33.01 -2.01
CA PRO A 114 -1.77 33.92 -3.13
C PRO A 114 -0.33 34.03 -3.62
#